data_AF-A0A1F8JVI7-F1
#
_entry.id   AF-A0A1F8JVI7-F1
#
_cell.length_a   1.000
_cell.length_b   1.000
_cell.length_c   1.000
_cell.angle_alpha   90.00
_cell.angle_beta   90.00
_cell.angle_gamma   90.00
#
_symmetry.space_group_name_H-M   'P 1'
#
loop_
_entity.id
_entity.type
_entity.pdbx_description
1 polymer ?
#
loop_
_entity_poly.entity_id
_entity_poly.type
_entity_poly.pdbx_seq_one_letter_code
_entity_poly.pdbx_strand_id
1 'polypeptide(L)'
;MICTNFCNGKKHDFKLFKESKVHWTYNTQAITDTGYIGIKKIHKNTKLPKKSCKKRPLTKEEKREISSLRVINENIISFLKRFKIISDRYRNRRKRFGLRFNLIAGICNKELGN
;
A
#
# COMPACT_ATOMS: atom_id res chain seq x y z
N MET A 1 -8.07 0.30 -8.15
CA MET A 1 -8.80 1.12 -7.16
C MET A 1 -7.95 1.27 -5.90
N ILE A 2 -7.65 2.51 -5.54
CA ILE A 2 -6.94 2.93 -4.33
C ILE A 2 -7.98 3.17 -3.25
N CYS A 3 -7.76 2.55 -2.09
CA CYS A 3 -8.59 2.70 -0.89
C CYS A 3 -7.72 3.23 0.26
N THR A 4 -8.30 4.06 1.11
CA THR A 4 -7.56 4.85 2.09
C THR A 4 -8.19 4.71 3.46
N ASN A 5 -7.35 4.53 4.48
CA ASN A 5 -7.77 4.55 5.88
C ASN A 5 -6.75 5.31 6.70
N PHE A 6 -7.18 5.94 7.80
CA PHE A 6 -6.35 6.86 8.57
C PHE A 6 -6.40 6.51 10.05
N CYS A 7 -5.26 6.68 10.73
CA CYS A 7 -5.18 6.60 12.18
C CYS A 7 -4.15 7.57 12.73
N ASN A 8 -4.17 7.75 14.04
CA ASN A 8 -3.11 8.45 14.76
C ASN A 8 -1.83 7.61 14.77
N GLY A 9 -0.67 8.27 14.76
CA GLY A 9 0.64 7.66 14.48
C GLY A 9 1.17 6.61 15.48
N LYS A 10 0.41 6.25 16.52
CA LYS A 10 0.78 5.18 17.47
C LYS A 10 0.42 3.77 16.99
N LYS A 11 -0.31 3.66 15.87
CA LYS A 11 -0.90 2.41 15.42
C LYS A 11 -0.11 1.83 14.24
N HIS A 12 0.23 0.56 14.32
CA HIS A 12 0.91 -0.16 13.25
C HIS A 12 -0.02 -0.39 12.04
N ASP A 13 0.54 -0.31 10.83
CA ASP A 13 -0.20 -0.41 9.56
C ASP A 13 -1.01 -1.70 9.44
N PHE A 14 -0.45 -2.85 9.84
CA PHE A 14 -1.18 -4.11 9.81
C PHE A 14 -2.40 -4.13 10.75
N LYS A 15 -2.34 -3.41 11.88
CA LYS A 15 -3.50 -3.25 12.77
C LYS A 15 -4.54 -2.32 12.13
N LEU A 16 -4.10 -1.26 11.45
CA LEU A 16 -4.99 -0.39 10.67
C LEU A 16 -5.71 -1.14 9.56
N PHE A 17 -5.01 -2.04 8.87
CA PHE A 17 -5.58 -2.91 7.84
C PHE A 17 -6.64 -3.86 8.39
N LYS A 18 -6.39 -4.51 9.54
CA LYS A 18 -7.42 -5.38 10.16
C LYS A 18 -8.69 -4.62 10.55
N GLU A 19 -8.52 -3.41 11.07
CA GLU A 19 -9.66 -2.58 11.50
C GLU A 19 -10.38 -1.89 10.34
N SER A 20 -9.74 -1.75 9.16
CA SER A 20 -10.40 -1.15 7.99
C SER A 20 -11.52 -2.01 7.42
N LYS A 21 -11.56 -3.31 7.76
CA LYS A 21 -12.53 -4.29 7.23
C LYS A 21 -12.60 -4.26 5.70
N VAL A 22 -11.49 -3.97 5.03
CA VAL A 22 -11.42 -4.08 3.57
C VAL A 22 -11.49 -5.56 3.23
N HIS A 23 -12.54 -5.95 2.50
CA HIS A 23 -12.76 -7.33 2.08
C HIS A 23 -12.07 -7.53 0.74
N TRP A 24 -11.11 -8.46 0.68
CA TRP A 24 -10.60 -8.97 -0.58
C TRP A 24 -11.43 -10.16 -1.01
N THR A 25 -11.71 -10.27 -2.31
CA THR A 25 -12.31 -11.50 -2.82
C THR A 25 -11.26 -12.61 -2.76
N TYR A 26 -11.70 -13.84 -2.46
CA TYR A 26 -10.80 -14.99 -2.30
C TYR A 26 -9.99 -15.27 -3.58
N ASN A 27 -10.53 -14.90 -4.74
CA ASN A 27 -9.93 -15.15 -6.05
C ASN A 27 -8.85 -14.12 -6.42
N THR A 28 -8.78 -12.96 -5.75
CA THR A 28 -7.75 -11.95 -6.05
C THR A 28 -6.44 -12.30 -5.38
N GLN A 29 -5.33 -12.25 -6.13
CA GLN A 29 -4.00 -12.40 -5.55
C GLN A 29 -3.60 -11.11 -4.83
N ALA A 30 -3.25 -11.21 -3.55
CA ALA A 30 -2.71 -10.09 -2.79
C ALA A 30 -1.19 -10.04 -2.88
N ILE A 31 -0.63 -8.88 -3.20
CA ILE A 31 0.81 -8.62 -3.16
C ILE A 31 1.03 -7.57 -2.07
N THR A 32 1.85 -7.89 -1.06
CA THR A 32 2.04 -7.00 0.10
C THR A 32 3.51 -6.75 0.39
N ASP A 33 3.81 -5.83 1.30
CA ASP A 33 5.17 -5.68 1.83
C ASP A 33 5.42 -6.63 3.02
N THR A 34 6.67 -6.75 3.43
CA THR A 34 7.14 -7.51 4.60
C THR A 34 6.49 -7.09 5.92
N GLY A 35 6.01 -5.84 6.05
CA GLY A 35 5.22 -5.40 7.22
C GLY A 35 3.86 -6.12 7.37
N TYR A 36 3.43 -6.87 6.34
CA TYR A 36 2.17 -7.59 6.27
C TYR A 36 2.34 -9.12 6.26
N ILE A 37 3.47 -9.67 6.74
CA ILE A 37 3.72 -11.13 6.79
C ILE A 37 2.54 -11.91 7.39
N GLY A 38 1.86 -11.35 8.41
CA GLY A 38 0.70 -11.98 9.06
C GLY A 38 -0.56 -12.11 8.19
N ILE A 39 -0.60 -11.51 6.99
CA ILE A 39 -1.80 -11.46 6.15
C ILE A 39 -2.16 -12.82 5.55
N LYS A 40 -1.19 -13.74 5.39
CA LYS A 40 -1.44 -15.11 4.92
C LYS A 40 -2.43 -15.87 5.80
N LYS A 41 -2.56 -15.50 7.08
CA LYS A 41 -3.55 -16.09 8.00
C LYS A 41 -4.99 -15.64 7.70
N ILE A 42 -5.14 -14.49 7.06
CA ILE A 42 -6.42 -13.85 6.74
C ILE A 42 -6.81 -14.16 5.28
N HIS A 43 -5.83 -14.11 4.37
CA HIS A 43 -6.03 -14.34 2.94
C HIS A 43 -5.02 -15.35 2.40
N LYS A 44 -5.50 -16.54 2.00
CA LYS A 44 -4.64 -17.65 1.54
C LYS A 44 -3.91 -17.30 0.24
N ASN A 45 -4.55 -16.58 -0.68
CA ASN A 45 -3.97 -16.20 -1.97
C ASN A 45 -3.11 -14.92 -1.85
N THR A 46 -2.12 -14.91 -0.96
CA THR A 46 -1.19 -13.80 -0.77
C THR A 46 0.24 -14.17 -1.19
N LYS A 47 0.78 -13.43 -2.16
CA LYS A 47 2.19 -13.43 -2.53
C LYS A 47 2.96 -12.46 -1.65
N LEU A 48 3.76 -13.02 -0.73
CA LEU A 48 4.69 -12.25 0.08
C LEU A 48 6.01 -12.04 -0.69
N PRO A 49 6.65 -10.88 -0.56
CA PRO A 49 7.91 -10.60 -1.22
C PRO A 49 9.00 -11.48 -0.60
N LYS A 50 9.85 -12.07 -1.44
CA LYS A 50 10.94 -12.90 -0.98
C LYS A 50 11.99 -12.01 -0.30
N LYS A 51 12.21 -12.22 1.00
CA LYS A 51 13.23 -11.49 1.76
C LYS A 51 14.59 -12.14 1.51
N SER A 52 15.59 -11.34 1.15
CA SER A 52 16.97 -11.81 1.09
C SER A 52 17.49 -12.13 2.49
N CYS A 53 18.17 -13.26 2.65
CA CYS A 53 18.84 -13.63 3.90
C CYS A 53 20.33 -13.86 3.63
N LYS A 54 21.20 -13.67 4.64
CA LYS A 54 22.67 -13.84 4.50
C LYS A 54 23.06 -15.18 3.88
N LYS A 55 22.34 -16.26 4.23
CA LYS A 55 22.57 -17.62 3.71
C LYS A 55 21.82 -17.93 2.40
N ARG A 56 20.89 -17.08 1.98
CA ARG A 56 20.03 -17.27 0.80
C ARG A 56 19.80 -15.92 0.12
N PRO A 57 20.80 -15.43 -0.66
CA PRO A 57 20.64 -14.21 -1.43
C PRO A 57 19.59 -14.40 -2.53
N LEU A 58 18.95 -13.31 -2.93
CA LEU A 58 18.01 -13.31 -4.06
C LEU A 58 18.77 -13.42 -5.38
N THR A 59 18.26 -14.22 -6.30
CA THR A 59 18.81 -14.29 -7.66
C THR A 59 18.51 -12.98 -8.41
N LYS A 60 19.20 -12.75 -9.53
CA LYS A 60 18.99 -11.55 -10.36
C LYS A 60 17.56 -11.47 -10.89
N GLU A 61 16.98 -12.61 -11.25
CA GLU A 61 15.60 -12.73 -11.73
C GLU A 61 14.58 -12.38 -10.65
N GLU A 62 14.75 -12.92 -9.44
CA GLU A 62 13.87 -12.62 -8.31
C GLU A 62 13.90 -11.13 -7.94
N LYS A 63 15.07 -10.50 -8.00
CA LYS A 63 15.20 -9.04 -7.80
C LYS A 63 14.45 -8.27 -8.88
N ARG A 64 14.54 -8.69 -10.14
CA ARG A 64 13.85 -8.04 -11.27
C ARG A 64 12.34 -8.14 -11.13
N GLU A 65 11.83 -9.30 -10.72
CA GLU A 65 10.39 -9.52 -10.50
C GLU A 65 9.86 -8.69 -9.33
N ILE A 66 10.58 -8.65 -8.20
CA ILE A 66 10.18 -7.80 -7.07
C ILE A 66 10.21 -6.32 -7.46
N SER A 67 11.22 -5.90 -8.24
CA SER A 67 11.33 -4.53 -8.72
C SER A 67 10.17 -4.16 -9.64
N SER A 68 9.83 -5.00 -10.63
CA SER A 68 8.73 -4.71 -11.55
C SER A 68 7.38 -4.59 -10.84
N LEU A 69 7.12 -5.42 -9.82
CA LEU A 69 5.94 -5.30 -8.98
C LEU A 69 5.92 -4.00 -8.17
N ARG A 70 7.08 -3.51 -7.71
CA ARG A 70 7.19 -2.27 -6.93
C ARG A 70 7.01 -1.01 -7.77
N VAL A 71 7.47 -1.01 -9.03
CA VAL A 71 7.38 0.16 -9.93
C VAL A 71 5.96 0.71 -10.02
N ILE A 72 4.95 -0.15 -10.11
CA ILE A 72 3.53 0.28 -10.18
C ILE A 72 3.15 1.02 -8.89
N ASN A 73 3.47 0.44 -7.73
CA ASN A 73 3.19 1.07 -6.44
C ASN A 73 3.95 2.39 -6.26
N GLU A 74 5.21 2.44 -6.68
CA GLU A 74 6.04 3.64 -6.62
C GLU A 74 5.48 4.76 -7.50
N ASN A 75 5.00 4.44 -8.70
CA ASN A 75 4.35 5.40 -9.59
C ASN A 75 3.09 6.01 -8.95
N ILE A 76 2.25 5.17 -8.34
CA ILE A 76 1.05 5.62 -7.62
C ILE A 76 1.42 6.51 -6.42
N ILE A 77 2.40 6.09 -5.62
CA ILE A 77 2.88 6.88 -4.47
C ILE A 77 3.48 8.21 -4.93
N SER A 78 4.24 8.21 -6.03
CA SER A 78 4.83 9.40 -6.63
C SER A 78 3.74 10.39 -7.07
N PHE A 79 2.69 9.89 -7.75
CA PHE A 79 1.53 10.69 -8.12
C PHE A 79 0.84 11.30 -6.88
N LEU A 80 0.59 10.50 -5.85
CA LEU A 80 -0.04 10.97 -4.62
C LEU A 80 0.82 12.03 -3.89
N LYS A 81 2.15 11.90 -3.93
CA LYS A 81 3.07 12.88 -3.34
C LYS A 81 3.04 14.24 -4.03
N ARG A 82 2.64 14.34 -5.31
CA ARG A 82 2.52 15.63 -6.03
C ARG A 82 1.58 16.62 -5.34
N PHE A 83 0.56 16.12 -4.65
CA PHE A 83 -0.41 16.95 -3.93
C PHE A 83 0.13 17.55 -2.63
N LYS A 84 1.36 17.23 -2.22
CA LYS A 84 2.06 17.69 -1.02
C LYS A 84 1.42 17.37 0.33
N ILE A 85 0.16 16.93 0.34
CA ILE A 85 -0.57 16.47 1.53
C ILE A 85 0.14 15.30 2.23
N ILE A 86 0.87 14.47 1.46
CA ILE A 86 1.60 13.28 1.94
C ILE A 86 3.11 13.50 1.97
N SER A 87 3.66 14.32 1.06
CA SER A 87 5.11 14.56 1.01
C SER A 87 5.58 15.49 2.13
N ASP A 88 4.75 16.46 2.52
CA ASP A 88 5.13 17.53 3.43
C ASP A 88 4.37 17.42 4.76
N ARG A 89 4.85 18.14 5.78
CA ARG A 89 4.13 18.24 7.05
C ARG A 89 2.78 18.93 6.84
N TYR A 90 1.71 18.19 7.05
CA TYR A 90 0.34 18.71 6.96
C TYR A 90 0.05 19.71 8.10
N ARG A 91 0.00 21.01 7.76
CA ARG A 91 -0.25 22.11 8.72
C ARG A 91 -1.72 22.50 8.89
N ASN A 92 -2.62 21.98 8.05
CA ASN A 92 -4.04 22.31 8.10
C ASN A 92 -4.79 21.57 9.22
N ARG A 93 -5.96 22.10 9.61
CA ARG A 93 -6.86 21.43 10.58
C ARG A 93 -7.21 20.02 10.09
N ARG A 94 -6.95 19.02 10.95
CA ARG A 94 -7.09 17.59 10.58
C ARG A 94 -8.53 17.08 10.43
N LYS A 95 -9.54 17.84 10.88
CA LYS A 95 -10.97 17.43 10.82
C LYS A 95 -11.41 16.97 9.42
N ARG A 96 -10.88 17.57 8.35
CA ARG A 96 -11.20 17.22 6.95
C ARG A 96 -10.06 16.53 6.20
N PHE A 97 -9.05 16.04 6.89
CA PHE A 97 -7.88 15.40 6.27
C PHE A 97 -8.29 14.17 5.43
N GLY A 98 -9.08 13.28 6.02
CA GLY A 98 -9.54 12.07 5.32
C GLY A 98 -10.35 12.38 4.07
N LEU A 99 -11.27 13.35 4.12
CA LEU A 99 -12.03 13.78 2.95
C LEU A 99 -11.13 14.30 1.83
N ARG A 100 -10.17 15.19 2.15
CA ARG A 100 -9.22 15.73 1.17
C ARG A 100 -8.39 14.65 0.51
N PHE A 101 -7.92 13.69 1.31
CA PHE A 101 -7.13 12.57 0.80
C PHE A 101 -7.99 11.64 -0.07
N ASN A 102 -9.22 11.32 0.36
CA ASN A 102 -10.13 10.46 -0.39
C ASN A 102 -10.45 11.06 -1.77
N LEU A 103 -10.62 12.39 -1.85
CA LEU A 103 -10.81 13.08 -3.13
C LEU A 103 -9.59 12.93 -4.05
N ILE A 104 -8.38 13.08 -3.51
CA ILE A 104 -7.14 12.84 -4.28
C ILE A 104 -7.05 11.39 -4.75
N ALA A 105 -7.35 10.42 -3.89
CA ALA A 105 -7.37 9.01 -4.27
C ALA A 105 -8.42 8.74 -5.37
N GLY A 106 -9.57 9.41 -5.32
CA GLY A 106 -10.58 9.39 -6.37
C GLY A 106 -10.05 9.90 -7.72
N ILE A 107 -9.32 11.02 -7.72
CA ILE A 107 -8.66 11.54 -8.93
C ILE A 107 -7.64 10.52 -9.46
N CYS A 108 -6.79 9.97 -8.60
CA CYS A 108 -5.82 8.93 -8.99
C CYS A 108 -6.51 7.72 -9.62
N ASN A 109 -7.64 7.28 -9.05
CA ASN A 109 -8.40 6.15 -9.55
C ASN A 109 -8.98 6.42 -10.95
N LYS A 110 -9.42 7.65 -11.21
CA LYS A 110 -9.90 8.05 -12.53
C LYS A 110 -8.76 8.06 -13.55
N GLU A 111 -7.60 8.62 -13.19
CA GLU A 111 -6.43 8.69 -14.07
C GLU A 111 -5.82 7.30 -14.36
N LEU A 112 -5.88 6.36 -13.41
CA LEU A 112 -5.40 4.97 -13.60
C LEU A 112 -6.41 4.04 -14.28
N GLY A 113 -7.68 4.45 -14.34
CA GLY A 113 -8.76 3.67 -14.96
C GLY A 113 -9.01 4.04 -16.42
N ASN A 114 -8.39 5.11 -16.90
CA ASN A 114 -8.25 5.45 -18.32
C ASN A 114 -7.05 4.71 -18.92
#